data_AF-A0A1E7N5G9-F1
#
_entry.id   AF-A0A1E7N5G9-F1
#
_cell.length_a   1.000
_cell.length_b   1.000
_cell.length_c   1.000
_cell.angle_alpha   90.00
_cell.angle_beta   90.00
_cell.angle_gamma   90.00
#
_symmetry.space_group_name_H-M   'P 1'
#
loop_
_entity.id
_entity.type
_entity.pdbx_description
1 polymer ?
#
loop_
_entity_poly.entity_id
_entity_poly.type
_entity_poly.pdbx_seq_one_letter_code
_entity_poly.pdbx_strand_id
1 'polypeptide(L)'
;MPRSAPVPPTVPTALITLAHLRAEDAPHLPWPEGTDLLQVLWCPNDHDDIQGERFYYGPAVELHWHRAADLAPATPPPPRCSQEDYYLPQPCALRPEQVLDLPDRDELQEELAYAVREFTARQGIEYQRDHGRADGWKLGGWPSWHSTDLVPIDCGRCGERMNHLLTVESGGDPGLCVGRHGELHVFVCPVDVTHPVGLDLQ
;
A
#
# COMPACT_ATOMS: atom_id res chain seq x y z
N MET A 1 -27.76 3.82 -1.54
CA MET A 1 -27.40 3.54 -2.94
C MET A 1 -27.01 2.08 -3.03
N PRO A 2 -27.59 1.25 -3.90
CA PRO A 2 -27.13 -0.12 -4.09
C PRO A 2 -25.67 -0.10 -4.57
N ARG A 3 -24.82 -0.96 -4.01
CA ARG A 3 -23.46 -1.22 -4.49
C ARG A 3 -23.59 -1.78 -5.92
N SER A 4 -23.31 -0.97 -6.94
CA SER A 4 -23.10 -1.50 -8.29
C SER A 4 -21.77 -2.23 -8.27
N ALA A 5 -21.76 -3.48 -8.74
CA ALA A 5 -20.53 -4.23 -8.94
C ALA A 5 -19.63 -3.49 -9.94
N PRO A 6 -18.30 -3.59 -9.81
CA PRO A 6 -17.39 -3.00 -10.78
C PRO A 6 -17.64 -3.70 -12.12
N VAL A 7 -17.76 -2.94 -13.20
CA VAL A 7 -17.82 -3.54 -14.54
C VAL A 7 -16.37 -3.83 -14.93
N PRO A 8 -15.95 -5.11 -15.01
CA PRO A 8 -14.59 -5.42 -15.41
C PRO A 8 -14.33 -4.87 -16.82
N PRO A 9 -13.14 -4.32 -17.09
CA PRO A 9 -12.82 -3.79 -18.41
C PRO A 9 -12.88 -4.93 -19.44
N THR A 10 -13.63 -4.70 -20.52
CA THR A 10 -13.84 -5.68 -21.61
C THR A 10 -12.61 -5.90 -22.49
N VAL A 11 -11.55 -5.12 -22.27
CA VAL A 11 -10.28 -5.15 -22.99
C VAL A 11 -9.14 -5.08 -21.95
N PRO A 12 -8.03 -5.83 -22.13
CA PRO A 12 -6.87 -5.70 -21.27
C PRO A 12 -6.43 -4.25 -21.12
N THR A 13 -6.32 -3.79 -19.88
CA THR A 13 -5.88 -2.43 -19.55
C THR A 13 -4.41 -2.45 -19.18
N ALA A 14 -3.65 -1.48 -19.69
CA ALA A 14 -2.25 -1.33 -19.31
C ALA A 14 -2.15 -0.85 -17.86
N LEU A 15 -1.25 -1.44 -17.10
CA LEU A 15 -0.88 -0.92 -15.79
C LEU A 15 -0.18 0.43 -15.98
N ILE A 16 -0.43 1.36 -15.06
CA ILE A 16 0.30 2.61 -14.98
C ILE A 16 1.32 2.54 -13.86
N THR A 17 2.36 3.38 -13.95
CA THR A 17 3.33 3.51 -12.87
C THR A 17 2.74 4.35 -11.75
N LEU A 18 2.68 3.78 -10.55
CA LEU A 18 2.35 4.49 -9.33
C LEU A 18 3.60 5.14 -8.72
N ALA A 19 4.70 4.39 -8.64
CA ALA A 19 5.96 4.87 -8.09
C ALA A 19 7.18 4.15 -8.70
N HIS A 20 8.28 4.89 -8.79
CA HIS A 20 9.62 4.36 -9.01
C HIS A 20 10.48 4.70 -7.79
N LEU A 21 10.97 3.66 -7.11
CA LEU A 21 11.73 3.80 -5.87
C LEU A 21 13.14 3.28 -6.09
N ARG A 22 14.15 4.04 -5.67
CA ARG A 22 15.55 3.64 -5.77
C ARG A 22 16.04 3.08 -4.44
N ALA A 23 16.93 2.11 -4.47
CA ALA A 23 17.47 1.49 -3.26
C ALA A 23 18.20 2.49 -2.35
N GLU A 24 18.81 3.52 -2.91
CA GLU A 24 19.45 4.60 -2.14
C GLU A 24 18.47 5.44 -1.32
N ASP A 25 17.23 5.56 -1.79
CA ASP A 25 16.16 6.36 -1.16
C ASP A 25 15.37 5.55 -0.12
N ALA A 26 15.41 4.22 -0.19
CA ALA A 26 14.68 3.32 0.71
C ALA A 26 15.50 2.05 1.04
N PRO A 27 16.67 2.18 1.70
CA PRO A 27 17.60 1.08 1.91
C PRO A 27 17.09 0.01 2.88
N HIS A 28 16.05 0.30 3.66
CA HIS A 28 15.43 -0.62 4.62
C HIS A 28 14.45 -1.62 3.97
N LEU A 29 14.10 -1.43 2.69
CA LEU A 29 13.22 -2.35 1.96
C LEU A 29 13.94 -3.66 1.57
N PRO A 30 13.20 -4.76 1.37
CA PRO A 30 13.78 -6.07 1.05
C PRO A 30 14.22 -6.18 -0.41
N TRP A 31 15.33 -5.54 -0.77
CA TRP A 31 15.89 -5.53 -2.13
C TRP A 31 16.42 -6.92 -2.56
N PRO A 32 15.92 -7.51 -3.65
CA PRO A 32 16.53 -8.68 -4.27
C PRO A 32 17.96 -8.43 -4.72
N GLU A 33 18.79 -9.48 -4.70
CA GLU A 33 20.18 -9.40 -5.14
C GLU A 33 20.30 -8.85 -6.57
N GLY A 34 21.15 -7.83 -6.74
CA GLY A 34 21.45 -7.24 -8.05
C GLY A 34 20.40 -6.25 -8.59
N THR A 35 19.39 -5.90 -7.78
CA THR A 35 18.38 -4.87 -8.09
C THR A 35 18.62 -3.60 -7.28
N ASP A 36 18.30 -2.45 -7.87
CA ASP A 36 18.45 -1.13 -7.26
C ASP A 36 17.27 -0.17 -7.59
N LEU A 37 16.24 -0.67 -8.29
CA LEU A 37 15.01 0.04 -8.58
C LEU A 37 13.79 -0.86 -8.39
N LEU A 38 12.78 -0.38 -7.67
CA LEU A 38 11.46 -0.98 -7.55
C LEU A 38 10.46 -0.14 -8.34
N GLN A 39 9.81 -0.77 -9.32
CA GLN A 39 8.69 -0.20 -10.04
C GLN A 39 7.37 -0.76 -9.49
N VAL A 40 6.56 0.14 -8.93
CA VAL A 40 5.20 -0.16 -8.47
C VAL A 40 4.25 0.19 -9.60
N LEU A 41 3.63 -0.82 -10.18
CA LEU A 41 2.63 -0.71 -11.22
C LEU A 41 1.25 -1.01 -10.66
N TRP A 42 0.22 -0.37 -11.19
CA TRP A 42 -1.14 -0.75 -10.82
C TRP A 42 -2.16 -0.54 -11.95
N CYS A 43 -3.28 -1.28 -11.85
CA CYS A 43 -4.43 -1.09 -12.72
C CYS A 43 -5.28 0.04 -12.14
N PRO A 44 -5.59 1.10 -12.93
CA PRO A 44 -6.40 2.21 -12.44
C PRO A 44 -7.91 1.91 -12.51
N ASN A 45 -8.30 0.67 -12.20
CA ASN A 45 -9.68 0.20 -12.16
C ASN A 45 -9.84 -0.76 -10.96
N ASP A 46 -11.06 -0.89 -10.45
CA ASP A 46 -11.35 -1.80 -9.34
C ASP A 46 -11.35 -3.27 -9.76
N HIS A 47 -10.87 -4.10 -8.84
CA HIS A 47 -10.86 -5.55 -8.90
C HIS A 47 -11.39 -6.13 -7.60
N ASP A 48 -12.19 -7.18 -7.69
CA ASP A 48 -12.74 -7.94 -6.56
C ASP A 48 -12.35 -9.43 -6.55
N ASP A 49 -11.54 -9.85 -7.52
CA ASP A 49 -11.20 -11.26 -7.79
C ASP A 49 -9.71 -11.60 -7.60
N ILE A 50 -8.91 -10.66 -7.09
CA ILE A 50 -7.44 -10.77 -7.06
C ILE A 50 -6.83 -11.15 -5.70
N GLN A 51 -7.61 -11.19 -4.62
CA GLN A 51 -7.14 -11.53 -3.26
C GLN A 51 -7.72 -12.85 -2.72
N GLY A 52 -8.14 -13.76 -3.62
CA GLY A 52 -8.68 -15.06 -3.25
C GLY A 52 -10.00 -14.95 -2.49
N GLU A 53 -10.07 -15.55 -1.29
CA GLU A 53 -11.28 -15.51 -0.44
C GLU A 53 -11.41 -14.21 0.36
N ARG A 54 -10.39 -13.35 0.36
CA ARG A 54 -10.44 -12.07 1.07
C ARG A 54 -11.26 -11.07 0.28
N PHE A 55 -12.13 -10.36 1.00
CA PHE A 55 -12.82 -9.23 0.42
C PHE A 55 -11.83 -8.13 0.09
N TYR A 56 -11.73 -7.81 -1.19
CA TYR A 56 -10.94 -6.70 -1.72
C TYR A 56 -11.77 -6.02 -2.80
N TYR A 57 -11.68 -4.69 -2.88
CA TYR A 57 -12.32 -3.92 -3.93
C TYR A 57 -11.42 -2.71 -4.18
N GLY A 58 -10.51 -2.79 -5.14
CA GLY A 58 -9.51 -1.75 -5.38
C GLY A 58 -8.59 -2.05 -6.54
N PRO A 59 -7.51 -1.27 -6.75
CA PRO A 59 -6.61 -1.44 -7.87
C PRO A 59 -5.79 -2.73 -7.75
N ALA A 60 -5.52 -3.40 -8.88
CA ALA A 60 -4.52 -4.48 -8.90
C ALA A 60 -3.11 -3.88 -8.88
N VAL A 61 -2.20 -4.41 -8.05
CA VAL A 61 -0.82 -3.91 -7.93
C VAL A 61 0.17 -4.99 -8.36
N GLU A 62 1.18 -4.59 -9.12
CA GLU A 62 2.34 -5.42 -9.45
C GLU A 62 3.63 -4.72 -9.03
N LEU A 63 4.59 -5.51 -8.53
CA LEU A 63 5.90 -5.05 -8.12
C LEU A 63 6.95 -5.66 -9.05
N HIS A 64 7.76 -4.79 -9.65
CA HIS A 64 8.83 -5.21 -10.54
C HIS A 64 10.17 -4.68 -10.02
N TRP A 65 11.05 -5.62 -9.66
CA TRP A 65 12.38 -5.33 -9.14
C TRP A 65 13.39 -5.37 -10.29
N HIS A 66 14.11 -4.29 -10.48
CA HIS A 66 14.99 -4.08 -11.62
C HIS A 66 16.36 -3.59 -11.19
N ARG A 67 17.30 -3.75 -12.11
CA ARG A 67 18.46 -2.87 -12.16
C ARG A 67 18.10 -1.65 -13.00
N ALA A 68 18.26 -0.45 -12.46
CA ALA A 68 17.98 0.82 -13.11
C ALA A 68 18.72 0.96 -14.44
N ALA A 69 19.97 0.47 -14.50
CA ALA A 69 20.78 0.48 -15.72
C ALA A 69 20.23 -0.39 -16.87
N ASP A 70 19.38 -1.37 -16.55
CA ASP A 70 18.80 -2.28 -17.54
C ASP A 70 17.47 -1.75 -18.10
N LEU A 71 16.94 -0.65 -17.56
CA LEU A 71 15.68 -0.06 -18.01
C LEU A 71 15.88 0.97 -19.12
N ALA A 72 15.14 0.80 -20.20
CA ALA A 72 15.05 1.78 -21.28
C ALA A 72 13.86 2.73 -21.03
N PRO A 73 13.96 4.01 -21.48
CA PRO A 73 12.82 4.90 -21.51
C PRO A 73 11.65 4.27 -22.29
N ALA A 74 10.46 4.32 -21.70
CA ALA A 74 9.23 3.83 -22.30
C ALA A 74 8.19 4.95 -22.37
N THR A 75 7.33 4.92 -23.39
CA THR A 75 6.12 5.75 -23.44
C THR A 75 4.94 4.84 -23.16
N PRO A 76 4.37 4.86 -21.94
CA PRO A 76 3.23 4.01 -21.63
C PRO A 76 2.03 4.42 -22.49
N PRO A 77 1.16 3.47 -22.90
CA PRO A 77 -0.10 3.82 -23.52
C PRO A 77 -0.96 4.65 -22.54
N PRO A 78 -1.87 5.51 -23.05
CA PRO A 78 -2.74 6.27 -22.18
C PRO A 78 -3.58 5.31 -21.30
N PRO A 79 -3.73 5.60 -19.99
CA PRO A 79 -4.55 4.78 -19.11
C PRO A 79 -5.99 4.69 -19.63
N ARG A 80 -6.61 3.53 -19.43
CA ARG A 80 -8.04 3.35 -19.63
C ARG A 80 -8.70 3.20 -18.27
N CYS A 81 -9.35 4.26 -17.79
CA CYS A 81 -10.13 4.25 -16.57
C CYS A 81 -11.62 4.12 -16.92
N SER A 82 -12.31 3.22 -16.23
CA SER A 82 -13.73 2.96 -16.43
C SER A 82 -14.64 3.83 -15.54
N GLN A 83 -14.11 4.41 -14.46
CA GLN A 83 -14.88 5.16 -13.47
C GLN A 83 -14.20 6.50 -13.09
N GLU A 84 -14.98 7.38 -12.44
CA GLU A 84 -14.57 8.73 -11.99
C GLU A 84 -13.74 8.72 -10.69
N ASP A 85 -13.50 7.54 -10.08
CA ASP A 85 -12.69 7.40 -8.87
C ASP A 85 -11.18 7.47 -9.22
N TYR A 86 -10.52 8.52 -8.69
CA TYR A 86 -9.24 9.03 -9.17
C TYR A 86 -8.01 8.15 -8.84
N TYR A 87 -7.85 6.99 -9.49
CA TYR A 87 -6.63 6.14 -9.46
C TYR A 87 -5.47 6.64 -10.35
N LEU A 88 -5.47 7.93 -10.70
CA LEU A 88 -4.47 8.52 -11.59
C LEU A 88 -3.63 9.54 -10.81
N PRO A 89 -2.42 9.17 -10.33
CA PRO A 89 -1.57 10.12 -9.63
C PRO A 89 -1.03 11.18 -10.60
N GLN A 90 -0.87 12.41 -10.12
CA GLN A 90 -0.09 13.42 -10.83
C GLN A 90 1.40 13.08 -10.75
N PRO A 91 2.15 13.12 -11.87
CA PRO A 91 3.59 12.89 -11.82
C PRO A 91 4.29 13.90 -10.90
N CYS A 92 5.00 13.39 -9.89
CA CYS A 92 5.78 14.20 -8.95
C CYS A 92 7.10 13.51 -8.60
N ALA A 93 8.06 14.29 -8.10
CA ALA A 93 9.25 13.74 -7.47
C ALA A 93 8.94 13.45 -5.99
N LEU A 94 9.37 12.29 -5.51
CA LEU A 94 9.29 11.96 -4.09
C LEU A 94 10.52 12.50 -3.36
N ARG A 95 10.32 12.96 -2.13
CA ARG A 95 11.40 13.32 -1.21
C ARG A 95 11.19 12.55 0.09
N PRO A 96 11.79 11.36 0.24
CA PRO A 96 11.57 10.54 1.41
C PRO A 96 12.13 11.21 2.67
N GLU A 97 11.41 11.04 3.78
CA GLU A 97 11.83 11.42 5.12
C GLU A 97 11.70 10.21 6.04
N GLN A 98 12.67 10.01 6.92
CA GLN A 98 12.59 8.96 7.94
C GLN A 98 11.84 9.49 9.15
N VAL A 99 10.67 8.92 9.41
CA VAL A 99 9.81 9.26 10.55
C VAL A 99 9.64 8.06 11.47
N LEU A 100 9.29 8.32 12.73
CA LEU A 100 8.84 7.27 13.64
C LEU A 100 7.40 6.91 13.29
N ASP A 101 7.15 5.64 13.00
CA ASP A 101 5.82 5.09 12.73
C ASP A 101 5.57 3.97 13.74
N LEU A 102 4.55 4.10 14.57
CA LEU A 102 4.18 3.10 15.58
C LEU A 102 3.00 2.25 15.08
N PRO A 103 2.90 0.99 15.53
CA PRO A 103 1.81 0.09 15.17
C PRO A 103 0.44 0.67 15.51
N ASP A 104 -0.58 0.24 14.76
CA ASP A 104 -1.96 0.43 15.18
C ASP A 104 -2.19 -0.18 16.57
N ARG A 105 -3.17 0.35 17.32
CA ARG A 105 -3.50 -0.12 18.66
C ARG A 105 -3.73 -1.63 18.69
N ASP A 106 -4.34 -2.19 17.66
CA ASP A 106 -4.72 -3.59 17.63
C ASP A 106 -3.51 -4.50 17.29
N GLU A 107 -2.37 -3.92 16.89
CA GLU A 107 -1.07 -4.58 16.74
C GLU A 107 -0.18 -4.50 18.00
N LEU A 108 -0.59 -3.73 19.02
CA LEU A 108 0.18 -3.61 20.26
C LEU A 108 0.08 -4.87 21.11
N GLN A 109 1.23 -5.29 21.67
CA GLN A 109 1.26 -6.30 22.72
C GLN A 109 0.43 -5.84 23.93
N GLU A 110 -0.19 -6.78 24.65
CA GLU A 110 -1.20 -6.48 25.68
C GLU A 110 -0.69 -5.52 26.76
N GLU A 111 0.53 -5.73 27.25
CA GLU A 111 1.16 -4.87 28.27
C GLU A 111 1.39 -3.45 27.76
N LEU A 112 1.83 -3.32 26.50
CA LEU A 112 2.06 -2.03 25.87
C LEU A 112 0.74 -1.33 25.56
N ALA A 113 -0.27 -2.06 25.08
CA ALA A 113 -1.61 -1.54 24.84
C ALA A 113 -2.22 -0.99 26.13
N TYR A 114 -2.04 -1.68 27.26
CA TYR A 114 -2.47 -1.19 28.57
C TYR A 114 -1.72 0.09 28.97
N ALA A 115 -0.40 0.09 28.87
CA ALA A 115 0.42 1.26 29.21
C ALA A 115 0.08 2.49 28.35
N VAL A 116 -0.16 2.29 27.05
CA VAL A 116 -0.59 3.33 26.11
C VAL A 116 -1.95 3.89 26.52
N ARG A 117 -2.94 3.03 26.84
CA ARG A 117 -4.26 3.48 27.30
C ARG A 117 -4.18 4.32 28.57
N GLU A 118 -3.38 3.91 29.55
CA GLU A 118 -3.18 4.68 30.79
C GLU A 118 -2.49 6.03 30.51
N PHE A 119 -1.47 6.03 29.65
CA PHE A 119 -0.76 7.24 29.27
C PHE A 119 -1.68 8.24 28.56
N THR A 120 -2.40 7.80 27.53
CA THR A 120 -3.26 8.67 26.72
C THR A 120 -4.43 9.21 27.53
N ALA A 121 -5.04 8.39 28.40
CA ALA A 121 -6.06 8.84 29.34
C ALA A 121 -5.55 9.93 30.29
N ARG A 122 -4.31 9.81 30.79
CA ARG A 122 -3.69 10.83 31.65
C ARG A 122 -3.37 12.13 30.92
N GLN A 123 -3.02 12.04 29.63
CA GLN A 123 -2.69 13.21 28.81
C GLN A 123 -3.93 13.84 28.15
N GLY A 124 -5.08 13.16 28.13
CA GLY A 124 -6.28 13.63 27.45
C GLY A 124 -6.15 13.61 25.93
N ILE A 125 -5.41 12.63 25.39
CA ILE A 125 -5.11 12.45 23.96
C ILE A 125 -5.60 11.08 23.47
N GLU A 126 -5.62 10.86 22.17
CA GLU A 126 -6.00 9.60 21.53
C GLU A 126 -4.80 9.00 20.79
N TYR A 127 -4.41 7.77 21.13
CA TYR A 127 -3.22 7.13 20.53
C TYR A 127 -3.24 7.14 19.01
N GLN A 128 -4.34 6.69 18.40
CA GLN A 128 -4.47 6.57 16.95
C GLN A 128 -4.39 7.93 16.23
N ARG A 129 -4.85 9.01 16.86
CA ARG A 129 -4.87 10.34 16.26
C ARG A 129 -3.60 11.14 16.51
N ASP A 130 -3.02 11.02 17.71
CA ASP A 130 -2.04 11.99 18.20
C ASP A 130 -0.60 11.45 18.22
N HIS A 131 -0.38 10.13 18.27
CA HIS A 131 0.96 9.58 18.50
C HIS A 131 1.28 8.21 17.87
N GLY A 132 0.30 7.48 17.36
CA GLY A 132 0.52 6.12 16.87
C GLY A 132 1.16 6.13 15.48
N ARG A 133 0.34 6.38 14.48
CA ARG A 133 0.67 6.10 13.09
C ARG A 133 1.13 7.37 12.37
N ALA A 134 2.15 7.25 11.52
CA ALA A 134 2.42 8.26 10.52
C ALA A 134 1.33 8.20 9.43
N ASP A 135 0.71 9.35 9.15
CA ASP A 135 -0.20 9.52 8.03
C ASP A 135 0.57 9.68 6.71
N GLY A 136 -0.14 9.61 5.60
CA GLY A 136 0.40 9.81 4.26
C GLY A 136 0.94 8.54 3.62
N TRP A 137 1.69 8.75 2.54
CA TRP A 137 2.37 7.68 1.84
C TRP A 137 3.59 7.21 2.61
N LYS A 138 3.76 5.89 2.73
CA LYS A 138 4.83 5.29 3.54
C LYS A 138 5.51 4.15 2.82
N LEU A 139 6.81 3.99 3.07
CA LEU A 139 7.60 2.85 2.64
C LEU A 139 8.02 2.04 3.87
N GLY A 140 7.45 0.86 4.03
CA GLY A 140 7.53 0.08 5.26
C GLY A 140 6.67 0.69 6.37
N GLY A 141 7.11 0.54 7.62
CA GLY A 141 6.32 0.96 8.78
C GLY A 141 5.10 0.07 9.00
N TRP A 142 4.05 0.64 9.59
CA TRP A 142 2.86 -0.10 10.01
C TRP A 142 1.63 0.32 9.20
N PRO A 143 0.79 -0.64 8.77
CA PRO A 143 -0.51 -0.32 8.18
C PRO A 143 -1.46 0.25 9.25
N SER A 144 -2.61 0.77 8.83
CA SER A 144 -3.71 1.03 9.76
C SER A 144 -4.80 -0.02 9.62
N TRP A 145 -5.65 -0.09 10.65
CA TRP A 145 -6.83 -0.96 10.68
C TRP A 145 -8.05 -0.14 11.13
N HIS A 146 -8.18 1.11 10.66
CA HIS A 146 -9.22 2.00 11.16
C HIS A 146 -10.63 1.68 10.63
N SER A 147 -10.73 1.01 9.48
CA SER A 147 -12.01 0.70 8.82
C SER A 147 -12.45 -0.75 9.00
N THR A 148 -11.52 -1.64 9.32
CA THR A 148 -11.75 -3.08 9.48
C THR A 148 -10.98 -3.60 10.69
N ASP A 149 -11.43 -4.71 11.26
CA ASP A 149 -10.62 -5.40 12.28
C ASP A 149 -9.28 -5.81 11.69
N LEU A 150 -8.23 -5.88 12.52
CA LEU A 150 -6.93 -6.39 12.10
C LEU A 150 -7.06 -7.80 11.51
N VAL A 151 -6.79 -7.91 10.21
CA VAL A 151 -6.71 -9.20 9.52
C VAL A 151 -5.25 -9.47 9.13
N PRO A 152 -4.61 -10.49 9.72
CA PRO A 152 -3.27 -10.87 9.32
C PRO A 152 -3.24 -11.26 7.85
N ILE A 153 -2.38 -10.62 7.07
CA ILE A 153 -2.11 -10.92 5.68
C ILE A 153 -0.98 -11.93 5.58
N ASP A 154 -1.31 -13.14 5.14
CA ASP A 154 -0.36 -14.23 4.92
C ASP A 154 -0.16 -14.46 3.42
N CYS A 155 1.04 -14.91 3.07
CA CYS A 155 1.40 -15.16 1.68
C CYS A 155 0.67 -16.39 1.13
N GLY A 156 -0.09 -16.22 0.05
CA GLY A 156 -0.81 -17.33 -0.59
C GLY A 156 0.08 -18.45 -1.17
N ARG A 157 1.41 -18.25 -1.27
CA ARG A 157 2.35 -19.26 -1.79
C ARG A 157 3.07 -20.06 -0.70
N CYS A 158 3.55 -19.42 0.37
CA CYS A 158 4.29 -20.11 1.43
C CYS A 158 3.59 -20.09 2.80
N GLY A 159 2.53 -19.32 2.98
CA GLY A 159 1.78 -19.20 4.24
C GLY A 159 2.44 -18.30 5.30
N GLU A 160 3.60 -17.72 5.02
CA GLU A 160 4.25 -16.80 5.96
C GLU A 160 3.53 -15.45 6.06
N ARG A 161 3.52 -14.88 7.27
CA ARG A 161 2.99 -13.54 7.54
C ARG A 161 3.74 -12.52 6.68
N MET A 162 3.00 -11.73 5.91
CA MET A 162 3.58 -10.74 5.01
C MET A 162 3.97 -9.46 5.75
N ASN A 163 5.01 -8.79 5.26
CA ASN A 163 5.48 -7.50 5.75
C ASN A 163 4.81 -6.37 4.98
N HIS A 164 4.44 -5.29 5.67
CA HIS A 164 3.96 -4.08 5.03
C HIS A 164 5.09 -3.41 4.23
N LEU A 165 4.82 -3.10 2.96
CA LEU A 165 5.77 -2.49 2.03
C LEU A 165 5.43 -1.03 1.75
N LEU A 166 4.16 -0.74 1.45
CA LEU A 166 3.74 0.57 0.94
C LEU A 166 2.34 0.92 1.46
N THR A 167 2.20 2.12 2.02
CA THR A 167 0.90 2.77 2.21
C THR A 167 0.70 3.82 1.13
N VAL A 168 -0.47 3.82 0.51
CA VAL A 168 -0.93 4.80 -0.48
C VAL A 168 -2.20 5.43 0.09
N GLU A 169 -2.08 6.62 0.66
CA GLU A 169 -3.22 7.33 1.24
C GLU A 169 -3.88 8.25 0.20
N SER A 170 -5.21 8.36 0.29
CA SER A 170 -5.98 9.31 -0.52
C SER A 170 -5.74 10.76 -0.09
N GLY A 171 -5.79 11.67 -1.06
CA GLY A 171 -5.63 13.11 -0.84
C GLY A 171 -4.19 13.58 -0.99
N GLY A 172 -3.96 14.85 -0.61
CA GLY A 172 -2.65 15.51 -0.71
C GLY A 172 -2.05 15.48 -2.12
N ASP A 173 -0.73 15.63 -2.18
CA ASP A 173 0.07 15.30 -3.37
C ASP A 173 0.36 13.78 -3.35
N PRO A 174 0.22 13.03 -4.45
CA PRO A 174 0.09 13.47 -5.85
C PRO A 174 -1.35 13.65 -6.36
N GLY A 175 -2.32 13.97 -5.51
CA GLY A 175 -3.71 14.18 -5.93
C GLY A 175 -4.40 12.88 -6.33
N LEU A 176 -4.22 11.84 -5.51
CA LEU A 176 -4.73 10.49 -5.74
C LEU A 176 -5.92 10.20 -4.80
N CYS A 177 -6.90 9.42 -5.27
CA CYS A 177 -7.96 8.89 -4.43
C CYS A 177 -8.05 7.38 -4.61
N VAL A 178 -7.96 6.63 -3.50
CA VAL A 178 -8.17 5.18 -3.48
C VAL A 178 -9.45 4.84 -2.72
N GLY A 179 -10.29 3.99 -3.33
CA GLY A 179 -11.58 3.63 -2.76
C GLY A 179 -12.45 4.86 -2.46
N ARG A 180 -12.87 5.02 -1.20
CA ARG A 180 -13.74 6.11 -0.74
C ARG A 180 -12.98 7.12 0.13
N HIS A 181 -11.89 7.67 -0.40
CA HIS A 181 -10.92 8.46 0.37
C HIS A 181 -10.23 7.66 1.46
N GLY A 182 -9.91 6.40 1.15
CA GLY A 182 -9.28 5.47 2.04
C GLY A 182 -7.77 5.41 1.87
N GLU A 183 -7.21 4.27 2.23
CA GLU A 183 -5.80 3.97 2.04
C GLU A 183 -5.56 2.53 1.59
N LEU A 184 -4.64 2.36 0.65
CA LEU A 184 -4.22 1.06 0.15
C LEU A 184 -2.92 0.67 0.85
N HIS A 185 -2.92 -0.52 1.43
CA HIS A 185 -1.75 -1.16 1.99
C HIS A 185 -1.28 -2.30 1.07
N VAL A 186 0.00 -2.28 0.71
CA VAL A 186 0.65 -3.31 -0.10
C VAL A 186 1.64 -4.08 0.77
N PHE A 187 1.56 -5.41 0.72
CA PHE A 187 2.37 -6.32 1.52
C PHE A 187 3.20 -7.25 0.64
N VAL A 188 4.40 -7.57 1.11
CA VAL A 188 5.32 -8.51 0.45
C VAL A 188 5.67 -9.69 1.36
N CYS A 189 5.93 -10.83 0.73
CA CYS A 189 6.37 -12.01 1.44
C CYS A 189 7.79 -11.80 1.98
N PRO A 190 8.06 -12.11 3.26
CA PRO A 190 9.40 -11.95 3.85
C PRO A 190 10.41 -12.98 3.35
N VAL A 191 9.94 -14.12 2.81
CA VAL A 191 10.79 -15.21 2.32
C VAL A 191 11.27 -14.94 0.90
N ASP A 192 10.38 -14.41 0.05
CA ASP A 192 10.63 -14.19 -1.37
C ASP A 192 9.69 -13.10 -1.88
N VAL A 193 10.23 -11.92 -2.16
CA VAL A 193 9.46 -10.74 -2.61
C VAL A 193 8.89 -10.89 -4.03
N THR A 194 9.19 -12.00 -4.73
CA THR A 194 8.57 -12.35 -6.01
C THR A 194 7.27 -13.14 -5.85
N HIS A 195 6.93 -13.55 -4.61
CA HIS A 195 5.62 -14.11 -4.31
C HIS A 195 4.50 -13.07 -4.56
N PRO A 196 3.24 -13.55 -4.76
CA PRO A 196 2.10 -12.65 -4.91
C PRO A 196 2.00 -11.63 -3.77
N VAL A 197 1.66 -10.40 -4.12
CA VAL A 197 1.44 -9.31 -3.14
C VAL A 197 0.14 -9.52 -2.37
N GLY A 198 0.14 -9.11 -1.12
CA GLY A 198 -1.07 -8.96 -0.32
C GLY A 198 -1.57 -7.53 -0.44
N LEU A 199 -2.87 -7.35 -0.61
CA LEU A 199 -3.50 -6.05 -0.72
C LEU A 199 -4.62 -5.92 0.30
N ASP A 200 -4.74 -4.73 0.84
CA ASP A 200 -5.77 -4.36 1.78
C ASP A 200 -6.14 -2.89 1.59
N LEU A 201 -7.44 -2.59 1.58
CA LEU A 201 -7.96 -1.25 1.35
C LEU A 201 -8.86 -0.86 2.52
N GLN A 202 -8.42 0.13 3.29
CA GLN A 202 -9.14 0.68 4.46
C GLN A 202 -9.98 1.89 4.06
#